data_AF-A0A1M6CIR5-F1
#
_entry.id   AF-A0A1M6CIR5-F1
#
_cell.length_a   1.000
_cell.length_b   1.000
_cell.length_c   1.000
_cell.angle_alpha   90.00
_cell.angle_beta   90.00
_cell.angle_gamma   90.00
#
_symmetry.space_group_name_H-M   'P 1'
#
loop_
_entity.id
_entity.type
_entity.pdbx_description
1 polymer ?
#
loop_
_entity_poly.entity_id
_entity_poly.type
_entity_poly.pdbx_seq_one_letter_code
_entity_poly.pdbx_strand_id
1 'polypeptide(L)' 'MRDLLEKALKKGLSVTFSNENGFAVIRILKGDDVVASCSLGSADFRSSVEDSLQALLLDLERKGV' A
#
# COMPACT_ATOMS: atom_id res chain seq x y z
N MET A 1 5.36 10.76 0.01
CA MET A 1 4.62 9.81 0.87
C MET A 1 3.26 10.35 1.37
N ARG A 2 3.17 11.57 1.93
CA ARG A 2 1.89 12.14 2.42
C ARG A 2 0.81 12.22 1.33
N ASP A 3 1.17 12.69 0.13
CA ASP A 3 0.27 12.77 -1.04
C ASP A 3 -0.32 11.41 -1.44
N LEU A 4 0.46 10.33 -1.39
CA LEU A 4 0.00 8.99 -1.77
C LEU A 4 -1.03 8.44 -0.78
N LEU A 5 -0.78 8.64 0.52
CA LEU A 5 -1.73 8.27 1.57
C LEU A 5 -3.00 9.11 1.48
N GLU A 6 -2.90 10.41 1.22
CA GLU A 6 -4.07 11.27 0.99
C GLU A 6 -4.86 10.85 -0.26
N LYS A 7 -4.19 10.43 -1.33
CA LYS A 7 -4.85 9.90 -2.55
C LYS A 7 -5.56 8.58 -2.27
N ALA A 8 -4.95 7.68 -1.50
CA ALA A 8 -5.58 6.43 -1.06
C ALA A 8 -6.82 6.72 -0.21
N LEU A 9 -6.70 7.60 0.79
CA LEU A 9 -7.79 8.01 1.67
C LEU A 9 -8.95 8.65 0.89
N LYS A 10 -8.67 9.53 -0.08
CA LYS A 10 -9.71 10.14 -0.94
C LYS A 10 -10.47 9.12 -1.79
N LYS A 11 -9.88 7.97 -2.10
CA LYS A 11 -10.54 6.85 -2.79
C LYS A 11 -11.30 5.92 -1.83
N GLY A 12 -11.33 6.23 -0.54
CA GLY A 12 -11.93 5.36 0.48
C GLY A 12 -11.07 4.12 0.78
N LEU A 13 -9.77 4.18 0.46
CA LEU A 13 -8.83 3.10 0.73
C LEU A 13 -8.13 3.35 2.06
N SER A 14 -7.93 2.30 2.84
CA SER A 14 -7.14 2.31 4.07
C SER A 14 -5.84 1.58 3.84
N VAL A 15 -4.71 2.21 4.21
CA VAL A 15 -3.39 1.59 4.10
C VAL A 15 -2.93 1.17 5.48
N THR A 16 -2.61 -0.11 5.63
CA THR A 16 -2.09 -0.70 6.86
C THR A 16 -0.68 -1.23 6.63
N PHE A 17 0.15 -1.04 7.65
CA PHE A 17 1.54 -1.50 7.67
C PHE A 17 1.65 -2.53 8.77
N SER A 18 2.15 -3.71 8.44
CA SER A 18 2.37 -4.80 9.38
C SER A 18 3.77 -5.36 9.20
N ASN A 19 4.30 -6.02 10.22
CA ASN A 19 5.56 -6.73 10.11
C ASN A 19 5.27 -8.22 10.36
N GLU A 20 5.50 -9.05 9.34
CA GLU A 20 5.25 -10.49 9.38
C GLU A 20 6.56 -11.22 9.12
N ASN A 21 7.00 -12.07 10.06
CA ASN A 21 8.25 -12.84 9.96
C ASN A 21 9.51 -11.99 9.68
N GLY A 22 9.54 -10.74 10.15
CA GLY A 22 10.66 -9.82 9.94
C GLY A 22 10.60 -9.03 8.63
N PHE A 23 9.54 -9.21 7.84
CA PHE A 23 9.29 -8.46 6.61
C PHE A 23 8.19 -7.43 6.83
N ALA A 24 8.43 -6.21 6.36
CA ALA A 24 7.39 -5.20 6.33
C ALA A 24 6.38 -5.52 5.22
N VAL A 25 5.10 -5.51 5.53
CA VAL A 25 4.00 -5.78 4.61
C VAL A 25 3.07 -4.57 4.59
N ILE A 26 2.74 -4.11 3.39
CA ILE A 26 1.73 -3.09 3.14
C ILE A 26 0.47 -3.80 2.69
N ARG A 27 -0.67 -3.49 3.31
CA ARG A 27 -2.00 -3.92 2.85
C ARG A 27 -2.86 -2.70 2.59
N ILE A 28 -3.55 -2.71 1.46
CA ILE A 28 -4.55 -1.71 1.09
C ILE A 28 -5.92 -2.38 1.22
N LEU A 29 -6.76 -1.79 2.03
CA LEU A 29 -8.14 -2.21 2.26
C LEU A 29 -9.11 -1.24 1.61
N LYS A 30 -10.25 -1.73 1.16
CA LYS A 30 -11.40 -0.93 0.71
C LYS A 30 -12.60 -1.36 1.54
N GLY A 31 -12.91 -0.60 2.59
CA GLY A 31 -13.83 -1.08 3.62
C GLY A 31 -13.18 -2.18 4.46
N ASP A 32 -13.77 -3.38 4.46
CA ASP A 32 -13.27 -4.56 5.19
C ASP A 32 -12.40 -5.48 4.29
N ASP A 33 -12.48 -5.32 2.97
CA ASP A 33 -11.80 -6.18 2.01
C ASP A 33 -10.37 -5.72 1.72
N VAL A 34 -9.42 -6.67 1.73
CA VAL A 34 -8.04 -6.43 1.28
C VAL A 34 -8.00 -6.47 -0.25
N VAL A 35 -7.82 -5.31 -0.88
CA VAL A 35 -7.78 -5.17 -2.34
C VAL A 35 -6.36 -5.27 -2.91
N ALA A 36 -5.34 -5.00 -2.09
CA ALA A 36 -3.96 -5.18 -2.49
C ALA A 36 -3.04 -5.43 -1.29
N SER A 37 -1.96 -6.19 -1.51
CA SER A 37 -0.92 -6.40 -0.50
C SER A 37 0.45 -6.55 -1.15
N CYS A 38 1.49 -5.98 -0.53
CA CYS A 38 2.88 -6.10 -0.96
C CYS A 38 3.79 -6.33 0.23
N SER A 39 4.69 -7.31 0.15
CA SER A 39 5.79 -7.50 1.08
C SER A 39 7.01 -6.71 0.62
N LEU A 40 7.47 -5.80 1.47
CA LEU A 40 8.73 -5.10 1.33
C LEU A 40 9.85 -6.03 1.81
N GLY A 41 10.77 -6.38 0.92
CA GLY A 41 11.99 -7.10 1.28
C GLY A 41 12.89 -6.28 2.22
N SER A 42 14.04 -6.85 2.62
CA SER A 42 15.03 -6.23 3.53
C SER A 42 15.76 -4.99 2.97
N ALA A 43 15.22 -4.30 1.97
CA ALA A 43 15.72 -3.03 1.48
C ALA A 43 15.17 -1.86 2.32
N ASP A 44 15.77 -0.67 2.18
CA ASP A 44 15.39 0.54 2.90
C ASP A 44 13.87 0.77 2.94
N PHE A 45 13.28 0.49 4.10
CA PHE A 45 11.83 0.46 4.33
C PHE A 45 11.12 1.67 3.74
N ARG A 46 11.67 2.89 3.93
CA ARG A 46 11.01 4.12 3.47
C ARG A 46 10.93 4.21 1.95
N SER A 47 12.03 3.91 1.25
CA SER A 47 12.07 3.97 -0.22
C SER A 47 11.23 2.84 -0.83
N SER A 48 11.31 1.65 -0.24
CA SER A 48 10.52 0.50 -0.68
C SER A 48 9.02 0.68 -0.43
N VAL A 49 8.62 1.33 0.68
CA VAL A 49 7.21 1.66 0.95
C VAL A 49 6.65 2.58 -0.12
N GLU A 50 7.36 3.66 -0.44
CA GLU A 50 6.85 4.68 -1.37
C GLU A 50 6.66 4.10 -2.77
N ASP A 51 7.67 3.39 -3.28
CA ASP A 51 7.63 2.74 -4.59
C ASP A 51 6.52 1.69 -4.67
N SER A 52 6.44 0.81 -3.66
CA SER A 52 5.41 -0.24 -3.61
C SER A 52 4.00 0.33 -3.49
N LEU A 53 3.80 1.35 -2.65
CA LEU A 53 2.50 1.99 -2.49
C LEU A 53 2.05 2.70 -3.76
N GLN A 54 2.99 3.37 -4.45
CA GLN A 54 2.71 4.02 -5.72
C GLN A 54 2.34 3.01 -6.81
N ALA A 55 3.07 1.90 -6.91
CA ALA A 55 2.78 0.81 -7.84
C ALA A 55 1.40 0.18 -7.56
N LEU A 56 1.10 -0.10 -6.29
CA LEU A 56 -0.20 -0.65 -5.87
C LEU A 56 -1.36 0.30 -6.18
N LEU A 57 -1.21 1.59 -5.90
CA LEU A 57 -2.24 2.58 -6.22
C LEU A 57 -2.47 2.68 -7.73
N LEU A 58 -1.40 2.67 -8.54
CA LEU A 58 -1.52 2.67 -10.00
C LEU A 58 -2.25 1.43 -10.52
N ASP A 59 -1.96 0.26 -9.94
CA ASP A 59 -2.64 -0.99 -10.28
C ASP A 59 -4.13 -0.95 -9.93
N LEU A 60 -4.48 -0.39 -8.77
CA LEU A 60 -5.87 -0.17 -8.37
C LEU A 60 -6.58 0.81 -9.31
N GLU A 61 -5.91 1.89 -9.73
CA GLU A 61 -6.46 2.83 -10.72
C GLU A 61 -6.70 2.15 -12.08
N ARG A 62 -5.79 1.29 -12.53
CA ARG A 62 -5.95 0.50 -13.75
C ARG A 62 -7.10 -0.49 -13.66
N LYS A 63 -7.35 -1.05 -12.48
CA LYS A 63 -8.47 -1.97 -12.20
C LYS A 63 -9.81 -1.26 -12.05
N GLY A 64 -9.83 0.09 -12.04
CA GLY A 64 -11.06 0.87 -11.86
C GLY A 64 -11.62 0.82 -10.44
N VAL A 65 -10.76 0.50 -9.46
CA VAL A 65 -11.11 0.40 -8.02
C VAL A 65 -10.95 1.75 -7.32
#